data_AF-A0A4Z2I6N2-F1
#
_entry.id   AF-A0A4Z2I6N2-F1
#
_cell.length_a   1.000
_cell.length_b   1.000
_cell.length_c   1.000
_cell.angle_alpha   90.00
_cell.angle_beta   90.00
_cell.angle_gamma   90.00
#
_symmetry.space_group_name_H-M   'P 1'
#
loop_
_entity.id
_entity.type
_entity.pdbx_description
1 polymer ?
#
loop_
_entity_poly.entity_id
_entity_poly.type
_entity_poly.pdbx_seq_one_letter_code
_entity_poly.pdbx_strand_id
1 'polypeptide(L)'
;MRPKYALIRMGDLLYEGQRDGQKDLFSAAATYALAARRNTPQGWYNLGLLAEEGYRLPLSVLIDLGLSELFLADDSLVLSTLYKRCRDSEDTHSYLPCSLALFNVHLRSFQTDYSAAIKFSSTVAVIAAPAIFLILLGVLRRHTRSPT
;
A
#
# COMPACT_ATOMS: atom_id res chain seq x y z
N MET A 1 7.48 -32.07 0.62
CA MET A 1 6.87 -30.72 0.69
C MET A 1 6.88 -30.28 2.15
N ARG A 2 7.43 -29.11 2.51
CA ARG A 2 7.36 -28.64 3.91
C ARG A 2 5.89 -28.32 4.25
N PRO A 3 5.36 -28.74 5.41
CA PRO A 3 3.92 -28.67 5.73
C PRO A 3 3.35 -27.25 5.73
N LYS A 4 4.21 -26.22 5.78
CA LYS A 4 3.81 -24.82 5.79
C LYS A 4 3.37 -24.29 4.41
N TYR A 5 3.90 -24.85 3.31
CA TYR A 5 3.46 -24.49 1.95
C TYR A 5 2.10 -25.04 1.59
N ALA A 6 1.66 -26.12 2.26
CA ALA A 6 0.31 -26.64 2.09
C ALA A 6 -0.74 -25.65 2.62
N LEU A 7 -0.43 -24.92 3.69
CA LEU A 7 -1.30 -23.87 4.21
C LEU A 7 -1.44 -22.70 3.22
N ILE A 8 -0.34 -22.26 2.60
CA ILE A 8 -0.39 -21.22 1.58
C ILE A 8 -1.31 -21.66 0.43
N ARG A 9 -1.08 -22.86 -0.13
CA ARG A 9 -1.93 -23.38 -1.21
C ARG A 9 -3.39 -23.55 -0.82
N MET A 10 -3.67 -23.99 0.40
CA MET A 10 -5.04 -24.10 0.89
C MET A 10 -5.70 -22.73 0.99
N GLY A 11 -5.00 -21.73 1.51
CA GLY A 11 -5.47 -20.35 1.53
C GLY A 11 -5.72 -19.81 0.13
N ASP A 12 -4.83 -20.09 -0.83
CA ASP A 12 -4.97 -19.67 -2.23
C ASP A 12 -6.23 -20.28 -2.87
N LEU A 13 -6.50 -21.57 -2.65
CA LEU A 13 -7.72 -22.24 -3.13
C LEU A 13 -9.00 -21.62 -2.52
N LEU A 14 -8.96 -21.26 -1.24
CA LEU A 14 -10.09 -20.59 -0.57
C LEU A 14 -10.29 -19.17 -1.08
N TYR A 15 -9.20 -18.47 -1.38
CA TYR A 15 -9.20 -17.11 -1.93
C TYR A 15 -9.66 -17.06 -3.40
N GLU A 16 -9.19 -17.97 -4.24
CA GLU A 16 -9.61 -18.07 -5.65
C GLU A 16 -11.07 -18.51 -5.77
N GLY A 17 -11.57 -19.28 -4.78
CA GLY A 17 -12.90 -19.86 -4.77
C GLY A 17 -12.95 -21.17 -5.58
N GLN A 18 -14.03 -21.92 -5.42
CA GLN A 18 -14.28 -23.14 -6.20
C GLN A 18 -14.87 -22.80 -7.58
N ARG A 19 -15.30 -23.81 -8.35
CA ARG A 19 -15.78 -23.68 -9.75
C ARG A 19 -16.88 -22.61 -9.97
N ASP A 20 -17.61 -22.27 -8.92
CA ASP A 20 -18.70 -21.30 -8.95
C ASP A 20 -18.25 -19.87 -8.57
N GLY A 21 -16.94 -19.66 -8.34
CA GLY A 21 -16.32 -18.36 -8.08
C GLY A 21 -16.54 -17.79 -6.67
N GLN A 22 -17.16 -18.55 -5.77
CA GLN A 22 -17.41 -18.11 -4.40
C GLN A 22 -16.14 -18.20 -3.56
N LYS A 23 -15.53 -17.03 -3.30
CA LYS A 23 -14.36 -16.89 -2.42
C LYS A 23 -14.76 -17.03 -0.96
N ASP A 24 -13.98 -17.79 -0.19
CA ASP A 24 -14.09 -17.81 1.27
C ASP A 24 -12.91 -17.05 1.89
N LEU A 25 -13.04 -15.71 1.87
CA LEU A 25 -11.99 -14.80 2.34
C LEU A 25 -11.70 -14.95 3.84
N PHE A 26 -12.70 -15.33 4.63
CA PHE A 26 -12.51 -15.58 6.07
C PHE A 26 -11.62 -16.80 6.29
N SER A 27 -11.96 -17.93 5.66
CA SER A 27 -11.16 -19.15 5.79
C SER A 27 -9.78 -18.98 5.15
N ALA A 28 -9.66 -18.24 4.05
CA ALA A 28 -8.37 -17.88 3.46
C ALA A 28 -7.51 -17.09 4.45
N ALA A 29 -8.06 -16.02 5.05
CA ALA A 29 -7.36 -15.21 6.05
C ALA A 29 -6.92 -16.04 7.27
N ALA A 30 -7.81 -16.88 7.82
CA ALA A 30 -7.47 -17.77 8.93
C ALA A 30 -6.34 -18.75 8.57
N THR A 31 -6.36 -19.29 7.33
CA THR A 31 -5.34 -20.22 6.85
C THR A 31 -3.99 -19.53 6.64
N TYR A 32 -3.97 -18.33 6.06
CA TYR A 32 -2.76 -17.53 5.92
C TYR A 32 -2.19 -17.10 7.28
N ALA A 33 -3.04 -16.76 8.25
CA ALA A 33 -2.62 -16.48 9.62
C ALA A 33 -1.96 -17.69 10.28
N LEU A 34 -2.51 -18.90 10.08
CA LEU A 34 -1.86 -20.13 10.56
C LEU A 34 -0.50 -20.35 9.89
N ALA A 35 -0.35 -20.05 8.59
CA ALA A 35 0.94 -20.12 7.90
C ALA A 35 1.95 -19.12 8.48
N ALA A 36 1.52 -17.88 8.69
CA ALA A 36 2.30 -16.79 9.30
C ALA A 36 2.82 -17.17 10.70
N ARG A 37 1.94 -17.72 11.55
CA ARG A 37 2.30 -18.25 12.89
C ARG A 37 3.29 -19.40 12.86
N ARG A 38 3.38 -20.11 11.74
CA ARG A 38 4.39 -21.15 11.51
C ARG A 38 5.68 -20.59 10.90
N ASN A 39 5.94 -19.29 11.00
CA ASN A 39 7.10 -18.62 10.40
C ASN A 39 7.15 -18.80 8.88
N THR A 40 6.00 -18.60 8.22
CA THR A 40 5.91 -18.61 6.76
C THR A 40 5.59 -17.19 6.29
N PRO A 41 6.58 -16.43 5.80
CA PRO A 41 6.40 -15.03 5.42
C PRO A 41 5.31 -14.81 4.37
N GLN A 42 5.10 -15.77 3.46
CA GLN A 42 4.02 -15.72 2.48
C GLN A 42 2.62 -15.61 3.14
N GLY A 43 2.44 -16.12 4.36
CA GLY A 43 1.19 -15.95 5.11
C GLY A 43 0.94 -14.49 5.48
N TRP A 44 1.98 -13.79 5.96
CA TRP A 44 1.91 -12.34 6.24
C TRP A 44 1.68 -11.53 4.97
N TYR A 45 2.35 -11.90 3.87
CA TYR A 45 2.21 -11.25 2.58
C TYR A 45 0.78 -11.39 2.03
N ASN A 46 0.23 -12.60 2.04
CA ASN A 46 -1.12 -12.85 1.52
C ASN A 46 -2.20 -12.18 2.37
N LEU A 47 -2.03 -12.09 3.70
CA LEU A 47 -2.90 -11.27 4.55
C LEU A 47 -2.84 -9.79 4.16
N GLY A 48 -1.65 -9.28 3.82
CA GLY A 48 -1.47 -7.94 3.27
C GLY A 48 -2.23 -7.75 1.96
N LEU A 49 -2.14 -8.70 1.03
CA LEU A 49 -2.87 -8.65 -0.24
C LEU A 49 -4.39 -8.61 -0.03
N LEU A 50 -4.94 -9.43 0.87
CA LEU A 50 -6.36 -9.38 1.21
C LEU A 50 -6.77 -7.97 1.68
N ALA A 51 -5.97 -7.38 2.57
CA ALA A 51 -6.22 -6.02 3.05
C ALA A 51 -6.08 -4.95 1.94
N GLU A 52 -5.12 -5.08 1.02
CA GLU A 52 -5.00 -4.18 -0.15
C GLU A 52 -6.20 -4.26 -1.08
N GLU A 53 -6.84 -5.43 -1.18
CA GLU A 53 -8.08 -5.63 -1.93
C GLU A 53 -9.33 -5.13 -1.21
N GLY A 54 -9.16 -4.51 -0.04
CA GLY A 54 -10.25 -3.95 0.78
C GLY A 54 -10.90 -4.95 1.72
N TYR A 55 -10.38 -6.17 1.85
CA TYR A 55 -10.87 -7.13 2.83
C TYR A 55 -10.36 -6.77 4.23
N ARG A 56 -11.29 -6.33 5.08
CA ARG A 56 -11.00 -6.02 6.48
C ARG A 56 -10.78 -7.29 7.28
N LEU A 57 -9.56 -7.49 7.78
CA LEU A 57 -9.19 -8.69 8.53
C LEU A 57 -10.09 -8.85 9.78
N PRO A 58 -10.66 -10.05 10.01
CA PRO A 58 -11.48 -10.31 11.18
C PRO A 58 -10.70 -10.13 12.49
N LEU A 59 -11.37 -9.65 13.54
CA LEU A 59 -10.76 -9.48 14.86
C LEU A 59 -10.14 -10.79 15.39
N SER A 60 -10.77 -11.94 15.13
CA SER A 60 -10.24 -13.25 15.50
C SER A 60 -8.87 -13.51 14.87
N VAL A 61 -8.71 -13.24 13.58
CA VAL A 61 -7.45 -13.39 12.85
C VAL A 61 -6.37 -12.46 13.42
N LEU A 62 -6.73 -11.21 13.74
CA LEU A 62 -5.79 -10.25 14.34
C LEU A 62 -5.37 -10.67 15.76
N ILE A 63 -6.30 -11.16 16.58
CA ILE A 63 -5.98 -11.70 17.92
C ILE A 63 -5.02 -12.88 17.80
N ASP A 64 -5.27 -13.81 16.89
CA ASP A 64 -4.40 -14.98 16.67
C ASP A 64 -2.97 -14.59 16.28
N LEU A 65 -2.81 -13.44 15.61
CA LEU A 65 -1.53 -12.88 15.20
C LEU A 65 -0.89 -11.96 16.27
N GLY A 66 -1.60 -11.68 17.36
CA GLY A 66 -1.16 -10.74 18.40
C GLY A 66 -1.15 -9.29 17.92
N LEU A 67 -2.14 -8.92 17.09
CA LEU A 67 -2.29 -7.62 16.43
C LEU A 67 -3.68 -7.01 16.66
N SER A 68 -4.32 -7.30 17.81
CA SER A 68 -5.69 -6.87 18.12
C SER A 68 -5.89 -5.35 18.06
N GLU A 69 -4.83 -4.58 18.36
CA GLU A 69 -4.78 -3.12 18.27
C GLU A 69 -5.02 -2.60 16.86
N LEU A 70 -4.74 -3.42 15.83
CA LEU A 70 -4.93 -3.06 14.44
C LEU A 70 -6.38 -3.16 13.97
N PHE A 71 -7.30 -3.68 14.79
CA PHE A 71 -8.68 -3.87 14.35
C PHE A 71 -9.34 -2.55 13.94
N LEU A 72 -9.11 -1.46 14.66
CA LEU A 72 -9.66 -0.13 14.33
C LEU A 72 -8.61 0.81 13.71
N ALA A 73 -7.45 0.29 13.33
CA ALA A 73 -6.38 1.08 12.76
C ALA A 73 -6.66 1.47 11.30
N ASP A 74 -5.95 2.48 10.84
CA ASP A 74 -5.91 2.87 9.43
C ASP A 74 -5.27 1.77 8.58
N ASP A 75 -5.74 1.62 7.35
CA ASP A 75 -5.27 0.57 6.42
C ASP A 75 -3.76 0.64 6.18
N SER A 76 -3.16 1.84 6.15
CA SER A 76 -1.71 2.00 6.00
C SER A 76 -0.93 1.40 7.17
N LEU A 77 -1.45 1.49 8.39
CA LEU A 77 -0.83 0.90 9.58
C LEU A 77 -0.99 -0.62 9.59
N VAL A 78 -2.17 -1.13 9.18
CA VAL A 78 -2.40 -2.56 9.01
C VAL A 78 -1.43 -3.15 7.99
N LEU A 79 -1.41 -2.59 6.78
CA LEU A 79 -0.58 -3.06 5.67
C LEU A 79 0.91 -2.96 5.98
N SER A 80 1.37 -1.83 6.52
CA SER A 80 2.78 -1.67 6.89
C SER A 80 3.20 -2.66 7.97
N THR A 81 2.33 -2.96 8.95
CA THR A 81 2.63 -3.97 9.98
C THR A 81 2.73 -5.37 9.37
N LEU A 82 1.78 -5.77 8.51
CA LEU A 82 1.79 -7.08 7.86
C LEU A 82 3.04 -7.28 6.97
N TYR A 83 3.34 -6.32 6.09
CA TYR A 83 4.50 -6.43 5.20
C TYR A 83 5.83 -6.29 5.93
N LYS A 84 5.89 -5.52 7.02
CA LYS A 84 7.07 -5.50 7.90
C LYS A 84 7.29 -6.86 8.57
N ARG A 85 6.25 -7.50 9.12
CA ARG A 85 6.34 -8.87 9.68
C ARG A 85 6.76 -9.90 8.65
N CYS A 86 6.34 -9.76 7.39
CA CYS A 86 6.84 -10.60 6.30
C CYS A 86 8.35 -10.37 6.06
N ARG A 87 8.75 -9.12 5.86
CA ARG A 87 10.14 -8.74 5.55
C ARG A 87 11.11 -9.16 6.65
N ASP A 88 10.72 -8.96 7.90
CA ASP A 88 11.56 -9.23 9.08
C ASP A 88 11.57 -10.71 9.47
N SER A 89 11.10 -11.60 8.59
CA SER A 89 11.16 -13.06 8.77
C SER A 89 12.55 -13.63 8.42
N GLU A 90 12.82 -14.86 8.84
CA GLU A 90 14.10 -15.54 8.62
C GLU A 90 14.32 -15.99 7.15
N ASP A 91 13.30 -15.93 6.28
CA ASP A 91 13.41 -16.36 4.88
C ASP A 91 13.85 -15.20 3.97
N THR A 92 15.11 -15.26 3.53
CA THR A 92 15.72 -14.23 2.67
C THR A 92 15.02 -14.08 1.31
N HIS A 93 14.36 -15.12 0.79
CA HIS A 93 13.63 -15.03 -0.47
C HIS A 93 12.37 -14.17 -0.37
N SER A 94 11.83 -14.00 0.84
CA SER A 94 10.67 -13.13 1.09
C SER A 94 11.05 -11.66 1.27
N TYR A 95 12.33 -11.36 1.50
CA TYR A 95 12.78 -10.01 1.83
C TYR A 95 12.45 -9.00 0.73
N LEU A 96 12.80 -9.30 -0.53
CA LEU A 96 12.57 -8.39 -1.66
C LEU A 96 11.09 -8.12 -1.94
N PRO A 97 10.22 -9.13 -2.15
CA PRO A 97 8.80 -8.86 -2.43
C PRO A 97 8.10 -8.14 -1.26
N CYS A 98 8.43 -8.48 -0.01
CA CYS A 98 7.83 -7.84 1.15
C CYS A 98 8.36 -6.43 1.42
N SER A 99 9.65 -6.19 1.15
CA SER A 99 10.20 -4.82 1.19
C SER A 99 9.58 -3.93 0.13
N LEU A 100 9.36 -4.45 -1.08
CA LEU A 100 8.73 -3.70 -2.16
C LEU A 100 7.26 -3.38 -1.84
N ALA A 101 6.51 -4.35 -1.31
CA ALA A 101 5.14 -4.11 -0.87
C ALA A 101 5.07 -3.09 0.27
N LEU A 102 5.94 -3.21 1.28
CA LEU A 102 6.04 -2.23 2.36
C LEU A 102 6.38 -0.82 1.84
N PHE A 103 7.33 -0.73 0.91
CA PHE A 103 7.68 0.54 0.27
C PHE A 103 6.52 1.15 -0.50
N ASN A 104 5.75 0.34 -1.23
CA ASN A 104 4.55 0.79 -1.94
C ASN A 104 3.49 1.36 -0.98
N VAL A 105 3.29 0.76 0.19
CA VAL A 105 2.38 1.30 1.23
C VAL A 105 2.83 2.69 1.66
N HIS A 106 4.12 2.86 1.97
CA HIS A 106 4.66 4.16 2.37
C HIS A 106 4.57 5.21 1.25
N LEU A 107 4.84 4.81 0.00
CA LEU A 107 4.68 5.70 -1.16
C LEU A 107 3.22 6.14 -1.34
N ARG A 108 2.25 5.23 -1.23
CA ARG A 108 0.82 5.56 -1.35
C ARG A 108 0.37 6.48 -0.22
N SER A 109 0.81 6.23 1.02
CA SER A 109 0.54 7.12 2.16
C SER A 109 1.09 8.52 1.88
N PHE A 110 2.37 8.61 1.52
CA PHE A 110 3.02 9.88 1.21
C PHE A 110 2.33 10.62 0.05
N GLN A 111 1.99 9.90 -1.02
CA GLN A 111 1.25 10.49 -2.15
C GLN A 111 -0.11 11.03 -1.71
N THR A 112 -0.82 10.32 -0.84
CA THR A 112 -2.13 10.76 -0.33
C THR A 112 -1.98 12.05 0.47
N ASP A 113 -1.04 12.08 1.41
CA ASP A 113 -0.77 13.23 2.29
C ASP A 113 -0.32 14.47 1.52
N TYR A 114 0.53 14.30 0.50
CA TYR A 114 1.09 15.41 -0.28
C TYR A 114 0.27 15.78 -1.52
N SER A 115 -0.73 14.97 -1.92
CA SER A 115 -1.50 15.21 -3.16
C SER A 115 -2.17 16.59 -3.18
N ALA A 116 -2.66 17.08 -2.04
CA ALA A 116 -3.27 18.40 -1.93
C ALA A 116 -2.24 19.53 -2.12
N ALA A 117 -1.07 19.42 -1.48
CA ALA A 117 0.01 20.39 -1.59
C ALA A 117 0.61 20.43 -3.01
N ILE A 118 0.77 19.27 -3.64
CA ILE A 118 1.24 19.17 -5.04
C ILE A 118 0.22 19.80 -5.99
N LYS A 119 -1.07 19.48 -5.84
CA LYS A 119 -2.16 20.08 -6.65
C LYS A 119 -2.21 21.60 -6.49
N PHE A 120 -2.05 22.11 -5.27
CA PHE A 120 -2.03 23.54 -5.01
C PHE A 120 -0.82 24.20 -5.68
N SER A 121 0.37 23.65 -5.47
CA SER A 121 1.62 24.19 -6.02
C SER A 121 1.63 24.21 -7.54
N SER A 122 1.14 23.14 -8.19
CA SER A 122 1.06 23.09 -9.65
C SER A 122 0.06 24.11 -10.21
N THR A 123 -1.08 24.30 -9.56
CA THR A 123 -2.09 25.29 -9.98
C THR A 123 -1.54 26.71 -9.89
N VAL A 124 -0.86 27.04 -8.79
CA VAL A 124 -0.21 28.36 -8.61
C VAL A 124 0.85 28.59 -9.69
N ALA A 125 1.69 27.59 -9.98
CA ALA A 125 2.73 27.71 -11.01
C ALA A 125 2.13 27.96 -12.41
N VAL A 126 1.08 27.23 -12.78
CA VAL A 126 0.41 27.37 -14.10
C VAL A 126 -0.24 28.76 -14.26
N ILE A 127 -0.75 29.37 -13.20
CA ILE A 127 -1.40 30.69 -13.27
C ILE A 127 -0.36 31.82 -13.20
N ALA A 128 0.59 31.74 -12.27
CA ALA A 128 1.53 32.83 -12.00
C ALA A 128 2.59 32.97 -13.10
N ALA A 129 3.11 31.86 -13.64
CA ALA A 129 4.17 31.89 -14.65
C ALA A 129 3.78 32.66 -15.94
N PRO A 130 2.62 32.43 -16.59
CA PRO A 130 2.22 33.19 -17.77
C PRO A 130 1.88 34.65 -17.45
N ALA A 131 1.28 34.94 -16.27
CA ALA A 131 1.01 36.31 -15.86
C ALA A 131 2.32 37.11 -15.68
N ILE A 132 3.31 36.54 -15.00
CA ILE A 132 4.64 37.14 -14.82
C ILE A 132 5.33 37.32 -16.17
N PHE A 133 5.26 36.32 -17.06
CA PHE A 133 5.85 36.40 -18.39
C PHE A 133 5.23 37.52 -19.25
N LEU A 134 3.90 37.67 -19.23
CA LEU A 134 3.21 38.75 -19.92
C LEU A 134 3.55 40.14 -19.35
N ILE A 135 3.69 40.25 -18.03
CA ILE A 135 4.13 41.48 -17.36
C ILE A 135 5.55 41.85 -17.80
N LEU A 136 6.49 40.90 -17.77
CA LEU A 136 7.88 41.12 -18.20
C LEU A 136 7.96 41.52 -19.68
N LEU A 137 7.22 40.85 -20.57
CA LEU A 137 7.11 41.22 -21.98
C LEU A 137 6.55 42.64 -22.17
N GLY A 138 5.54 43.02 -21.37
CA GLY A 138 4.96 44.35 -21.38
C GLY A 138 5.96 45.42 -20.97
N VAL A 139 6.73 45.18 -19.90
CA VAL A 139 7.81 46.08 -19.44
C VAL A 139 8.91 46.21 -20.49
N LEU A 140 9.37 45.09 -21.07
CA LEU A 140 10.41 45.09 -22.11
C LEU A 140 9.96 45.89 -23.35
N ARG A 141 8.71 45.70 -23.79
CA ARG A 141 8.13 46.45 -24.92
C ARG A 141 7.96 47.94 -24.63
N ARG A 142 7.66 48.34 -23.39
CA ARG A 142 7.62 49.76 -23.00
C ARG A 142 9.01 50.38 -23.04
N HIS A 143 10.02 49.64 -22.58
CA HIS A 143 11.40 50.11 -22.52
C HIS A 143 12.04 50.29 -23.90
N THR A 144 11.64 49.49 -24.90
CA THR A 144 12.11 49.66 -26.29
C THR A 144 11.33 50.72 -27.08
N ARG A 145 10.13 51.10 -26.62
CA ARG A 145 9.29 52.16 -27.20
C ARG A 145 9.52 53.55 -26.61
N SER A 146 10.45 53.71 -25.67
CA SER A 146 10.94 55.03 -25.27
C SER A 146 12.17 55.40 -26.10
N PRO A 147 12.02 56.08 -27.25
CA PRO A 147 13.16 56.66 -27.96
C PRO A 147 13.62 57.92 -27.18
N THR A 148 14.90 57.94 -26.83
CA THR A 148 15.68 59.18 -26.80
C THR A 148 16.39 59.32 -28.12
#